data_AF-A0A8H4MCX7-F1
#
_entry.id   AF-A0A8H4MCX7-F1
#
_cell.length_a   1.000
_cell.length_b   1.000
_cell.length_c   1.000
_cell.angle_alpha   90.00
_cell.angle_beta   90.00
_cell.angle_gamma   90.00
#
_symmetry.space_group_name_H-M   'P 1'
#
loop_
_entity.id
_entity.type
_entity.pdbx_description
1 polymer ?
#
loop_
_entity_poly.entity_id
_entity_poly.type
_entity_poly.pdbx_seq_one_letter_code
_entity_poly.pdbx_strand_id
1 'polypeptide(L)'
;MPPKTGRGRKTIGAPRTRPRDDGGAGPSNAAATASPATRGRPPKSRGGTRGGKRPAGAPRPSDVQPGDPTPQGRRHRYKPGTVALKEIRKYQRSYDLLIQKLPFARLVREVALELLPAEVGAELRWQSHAIQALQEAAEAFLVHLFEDTNLCALHAKRVTIMQKDIQLARRIRGVWGGLG
;
A
#
# COMPACT_ATOMS: atom_id res chain seq x y z
N MET A 1 6.94 -46.53 3.65
CA MET A 1 5.88 -47.05 4.56
C MET A 1 6.33 -46.86 6.01
N PRO A 2 5.40 -46.79 6.99
CA PRO A 2 5.67 -46.59 8.42
C PRO A 2 5.77 -47.93 9.19
N PRO A 3 5.99 -47.92 10.53
CA PRO A 3 4.87 -47.85 11.50
C PRO A 3 5.13 -46.80 12.62
N LYS A 4 4.16 -46.13 13.27
CA LYS A 4 2.83 -46.49 13.86
C LYS A 4 2.86 -47.20 15.23
N THR A 5 2.91 -46.41 16.29
CA THR A 5 2.21 -46.59 17.59
C THR A 5 1.77 -45.20 18.09
N GLY A 6 0.69 -45.00 18.87
CA GLY A 6 -0.40 -45.92 19.21
C GLY A 6 -1.23 -45.44 20.43
N ARG A 7 -2.45 -44.91 20.17
CA ARG A 7 -3.57 -44.69 21.13
C ARG A 7 -3.43 -43.57 22.19
N GLY A 8 -4.56 -42.90 22.49
CA GLY A 8 -4.64 -41.88 23.55
C GLY A 8 -5.97 -41.10 23.70
N ARG A 9 -7.10 -41.57 23.14
CA ARG A 9 -8.41 -40.88 23.28
C ARG A 9 -9.05 -41.19 24.64
N LYS A 10 -9.32 -40.17 25.46
CA LYS A 10 -10.37 -40.22 26.50
C LYS A 10 -11.19 -38.93 26.52
N THR A 11 -12.50 -39.09 26.30
CA THR A 11 -13.56 -38.08 26.48
C THR A 11 -14.42 -38.51 27.65
N ILE A 12 -14.59 -37.68 28.68
CA ILE A 12 -15.57 -37.87 29.76
C ILE A 12 -16.13 -36.49 30.17
N GLY A 13 -17.45 -36.31 30.15
CA GLY A 13 -18.18 -35.20 30.82
C GLY A 13 -18.67 -35.63 32.21
N ALA A 14 -19.49 -34.90 32.97
CA ALA A 14 -20.16 -33.62 32.70
C ALA A 14 -20.30 -32.79 34.02
N PRO A 15 -21.50 -32.43 34.54
CA PRO A 15 -22.02 -31.06 34.46
C PRO A 15 -22.14 -30.33 35.80
N ARG A 16 -22.28 -28.99 35.75
CA ARG A 16 -22.85 -28.14 36.82
C ARG A 16 -23.68 -27.00 36.19
N THR A 17 -25.01 -27.13 36.11
CA THR A 17 -26.02 -26.73 37.12
C THR A 17 -26.06 -25.22 37.41
N ARG A 18 -27.14 -24.56 36.98
CA ARG A 18 -27.55 -23.21 37.42
C ARG A 18 -28.36 -23.30 38.73
N PRO A 19 -28.38 -22.27 39.57
CA PRO A 19 -29.53 -21.96 40.42
C PRO A 19 -30.58 -21.14 39.64
N ARG A 20 -31.86 -21.31 40.01
CA ARG A 20 -32.97 -20.38 39.80
C ARG A 20 -33.43 -19.91 41.18
N ASP A 21 -33.95 -18.69 41.22
CA ASP A 21 -35.07 -18.20 42.03
C ASP A 21 -35.60 -16.99 41.20
N ASP A 22 -36.86 -16.84 40.77
CA ASP A 22 -38.17 -16.97 41.45
C ASP A 22 -38.28 -15.95 42.60
N GLY A 23 -39.17 -14.96 42.68
CA GLY A 23 -40.32 -14.42 41.93
C GLY A 23 -40.71 -13.09 42.64
N GLY A 24 -41.75 -12.31 42.34
CA GLY A 24 -42.85 -12.39 41.38
C GLY A 24 -43.80 -11.18 41.55
N ALA A 25 -45.08 -11.33 41.16
CA ALA A 25 -46.23 -10.41 41.34
C ALA A 25 -46.34 -9.13 40.45
N GLY A 26 -47.47 -9.02 39.72
CA GLY A 26 -47.99 -7.78 39.08
C GLY A 26 -49.23 -7.27 39.86
N PRO A 27 -50.35 -6.84 39.21
CA PRO A 27 -50.58 -6.54 37.79
C PRO A 27 -51.46 -5.26 37.56
N SER A 28 -51.99 -5.12 36.32
CA SER A 28 -53.21 -4.38 35.91
C SER A 28 -53.24 -2.83 35.88
N ASN A 29 -53.53 -2.28 34.69
CA ASN A 29 -54.88 -1.77 34.40
C ASN A 29 -55.18 -1.76 32.88
N ALA A 30 -56.46 -1.69 32.50
CA ALA A 30 -56.94 -2.04 31.14
C ALA A 30 -57.88 -1.01 30.49
N ALA A 31 -57.92 -1.00 29.14
CA ALA A 31 -59.00 -0.57 28.22
C ALA A 31 -58.44 -0.67 26.77
N ALA A 32 -58.98 -1.38 25.76
CA ALA A 32 -60.34 -1.36 25.14
C ALA A 32 -60.71 0.07 24.65
N THR A 33 -61.11 0.41 23.42
CA THR A 33 -61.81 -0.21 22.25
C THR A 33 -61.47 0.61 20.97
N ALA A 34 -61.71 0.23 19.69
CA ALA A 34 -62.11 -0.97 18.95
C ALA A 34 -61.92 -0.72 17.41
N SER A 35 -62.27 -1.67 16.53
CA SER A 35 -62.34 -1.50 15.06
C SER A 35 -63.78 -1.25 14.58
N PRO A 36 -64.00 -0.63 13.39
CA PRO A 36 -64.24 -1.46 12.18
C PRO A 36 -63.68 -0.89 10.85
N ALA A 37 -63.91 -1.63 9.76
CA ALA A 37 -63.48 -1.35 8.37
C ALA A 37 -64.20 -0.12 7.73
N THR A 38 -63.90 0.42 6.53
CA THR A 38 -63.62 -0.25 5.24
C THR A 38 -63.22 0.77 4.14
N ARG A 39 -62.38 0.38 3.15
CA ARG A 39 -62.51 0.63 1.67
C ARG A 39 -61.18 0.79 0.90
N GLY A 40 -60.90 -0.20 0.04
CA GLY A 40 -60.54 -0.03 -1.38
C GLY A 40 -59.29 0.77 -1.79
N ARG A 41 -58.23 0.06 -2.21
CA ARG A 41 -57.25 0.56 -3.20
C ARG A 41 -56.83 -0.58 -4.14
N PRO A 42 -56.81 -0.40 -5.48
CA PRO A 42 -56.58 -1.50 -6.42
C PRO A 42 -55.10 -1.93 -6.53
N PRO A 43 -54.81 -3.17 -6.95
CA PRO A 43 -53.45 -3.67 -7.08
C PRO A 43 -52.77 -3.14 -8.35
N LYS A 44 -51.53 -2.64 -8.23
CA LYS A 44 -50.73 -2.26 -9.40
C LYS A 44 -50.09 -3.51 -10.03
N SER A 45 -50.15 -3.59 -11.35
CA SER A 45 -49.83 -4.79 -12.14
C SER A 45 -48.38 -5.23 -12.09
N ARG A 46 -48.18 -6.54 -12.33
CA ARG A 46 -46.89 -7.21 -12.48
C ARG A 46 -46.04 -6.56 -13.59
N GLY A 47 -44.85 -6.07 -13.24
CA GLY A 47 -43.79 -5.67 -14.16
C GLY A 47 -42.52 -6.46 -13.87
N GLY A 48 -42.40 -7.67 -14.41
CA GLY A 48 -41.29 -8.57 -14.10
C GLY A 48 -40.08 -8.35 -15.00
N THR A 49 -39.12 -7.52 -14.59
CA THR A 49 -37.78 -7.50 -15.20
C THR A 49 -36.81 -8.26 -14.30
N ARG A 50 -36.66 -9.57 -14.54
CA ARG A 50 -35.59 -10.37 -13.92
C ARG A 50 -34.25 -9.85 -14.42
N GLY A 51 -33.62 -8.96 -13.66
CA GLY A 51 -32.25 -8.50 -13.88
C GLY A 51 -31.25 -9.66 -13.71
N GLY A 52 -31.07 -10.43 -14.79
CA GLY A 52 -30.17 -11.58 -14.79
C GLY A 52 -28.73 -11.13 -14.58
N LYS A 53 -28.14 -11.50 -13.43
CA LYS A 53 -26.68 -11.47 -13.26
C LYS A 53 -26.07 -12.40 -14.32
N ARG A 54 -25.49 -11.83 -15.38
CA ARG A 54 -24.72 -12.60 -16.36
C ARG A 54 -23.56 -13.32 -15.65
N PRO A 55 -23.26 -14.58 -16.00
CA PRO A 55 -22.09 -15.27 -15.45
C PRO A 55 -20.81 -14.51 -15.80
N ALA A 56 -19.92 -14.35 -14.83
CA ALA A 56 -18.61 -13.76 -15.02
C ALA A 56 -17.75 -14.69 -15.88
N GLY A 57 -17.58 -14.37 -17.17
CA GLY A 57 -16.78 -15.17 -18.10
C GLY A 57 -17.30 -15.21 -19.54
N ALA A 58 -18.55 -14.81 -19.79
CA ALA A 58 -19.09 -14.76 -21.16
C ALA A 58 -18.30 -13.74 -22.02
N PRO A 59 -17.66 -14.16 -23.15
CA PRO A 59 -17.03 -13.23 -24.07
C PRO A 59 -18.03 -12.17 -24.55
N ARG A 60 -17.55 -10.94 -24.75
CA ARG A 60 -18.30 -9.95 -25.51
C ARG A 60 -18.02 -10.22 -27.00
N PRO A 61 -19.02 -10.23 -27.88
CA PRO A 61 -18.77 -9.99 -29.30
C PRO A 61 -17.98 -8.70 -29.41
N SER A 62 -16.81 -8.75 -30.06
CA SER A 62 -16.06 -7.56 -30.42
C SER A 62 -16.48 -7.17 -31.82
N ASP A 63 -17.26 -6.09 -31.92
CA ASP A 63 -17.69 -5.48 -33.20
C ASP A 63 -16.52 -4.74 -33.88
N VAL A 64 -15.38 -5.43 -34.04
CA VAL A 64 -14.13 -4.90 -34.61
C VAL A 64 -13.93 -5.58 -35.96
N GLN A 65 -14.06 -4.83 -37.04
CA GLN A 65 -13.88 -5.30 -38.40
C GLN A 65 -12.41 -5.19 -38.85
N PRO A 66 -11.98 -5.97 -39.87
CA PRO A 66 -10.67 -5.78 -40.48
C PRO A 66 -10.54 -4.38 -41.08
N GLY A 67 -9.67 -3.55 -40.50
CA GLY A 67 -9.47 -2.14 -40.88
C GLY A 67 -9.86 -1.14 -39.79
N ASP A 68 -10.63 -1.54 -38.79
CA ASP A 68 -10.92 -0.68 -37.64
C ASP A 68 -9.67 -0.41 -36.79
N PRO A 69 -9.50 0.80 -36.23
CA PRO A 69 -8.45 1.05 -35.25
C PRO A 69 -8.67 0.17 -34.03
N THR A 70 -7.68 -0.66 -33.69
CA THR A 70 -7.78 -1.59 -32.55
C THR A 70 -8.19 -0.83 -31.28
N PRO A 71 -9.29 -1.23 -30.60
CA PRO A 71 -9.77 -0.52 -29.42
C PRO A 71 -8.69 -0.48 -28.34
N GLN A 72 -8.09 0.69 -28.10
CA GLN A 72 -7.10 0.86 -27.05
C GLN A 72 -7.77 0.61 -25.70
N GLY A 73 -7.50 -0.57 -25.12
CA GLY A 73 -8.10 -1.01 -23.88
C GLY A 73 -7.93 0.01 -22.76
N ARG A 74 -8.96 0.19 -21.94
CA ARG A 74 -8.93 1.15 -20.82
C ARG A 74 -7.70 0.89 -19.95
N ARG A 75 -6.83 1.90 -19.81
CA ARG A 75 -5.60 1.81 -19.01
C ARG A 75 -5.94 1.31 -17.59
N HIS A 76 -5.31 0.21 -17.19
CA HIS A 76 -5.59 -0.43 -15.90
C HIS A 76 -5.20 0.49 -14.73
N ARG A 77 -6.18 0.94 -13.94
CA ARG A 77 -5.94 1.76 -12.74
C ARG A 77 -5.60 0.85 -11.56
N TYR A 78 -4.35 0.92 -11.10
CA TYR A 78 -3.90 0.26 -9.88
C TYR A 78 -4.52 0.89 -8.62
N LYS A 79 -4.66 0.08 -7.56
CA LYS A 79 -5.00 0.60 -6.22
C LYS A 79 -3.81 1.41 -5.66
N PRO A 80 -4.05 2.43 -4.81
CA PRO A 80 -2.98 3.14 -4.10
C PRO A 80 -1.99 2.16 -3.43
N GLY A 81 -0.70 2.48 -3.47
CA GLY A 81 0.37 1.62 -2.95
C GLY A 81 0.76 0.41 -3.82
N THR A 82 -0.10 -0.08 -4.72
CA THR A 82 0.22 -1.27 -5.54
C THR A 82 1.41 -1.05 -6.49
N VAL A 83 1.56 0.15 -7.05
CA VAL A 83 2.68 0.50 -7.93
C VAL A 83 3.96 0.67 -7.11
N ALA A 84 3.92 1.44 -6.02
CA ALA A 84 5.05 1.62 -5.11
C ALA A 84 5.61 0.28 -4.59
N LEU A 85 4.76 -0.67 -4.18
CA LEU A 85 5.22 -2.00 -3.74
C LEU A 85 5.87 -2.84 -4.86
N LYS A 86 5.52 -2.60 -6.14
CA LYS A 86 6.21 -3.22 -7.27
C LYS A 86 7.56 -2.54 -7.53
N GLU A 87 7.62 -1.22 -7.43
CA GLU A 87 8.82 -0.43 -7.64
C GLU A 87 9.88 -0.70 -6.57
N ILE A 88 9.48 -0.72 -5.29
CA ILE A 88 10.36 -1.10 -4.16
C ILE A 88 11.01 -2.46 -4.43
N ARG A 89 10.21 -3.48 -4.78
CA ARG A 89 10.70 -4.85 -5.09
C ARG A 89 11.56 -4.93 -6.36
N LYS A 90 11.40 -3.99 -7.29
CA LYS A 90 12.24 -3.90 -8.50
C LYS A 90 13.60 -3.32 -8.13
N TYR A 91 13.61 -2.14 -7.50
CA TYR A 91 14.83 -1.40 -7.18
C TYR A 91 15.64 -2.04 -6.05
N GLN A 92 15.02 -2.80 -5.14
CA GLN A 92 15.76 -3.62 -4.16
C GLN A 92 16.34 -4.93 -4.73
N ARG A 93 16.04 -5.26 -6.00
CA ARG A 93 16.58 -6.45 -6.67
C ARG A 93 17.72 -6.11 -7.64
N SER A 94 17.67 -4.95 -8.29
CA SER A 94 18.76 -4.49 -9.13
C SER A 94 19.69 -3.53 -8.38
N TYR A 95 20.81 -3.21 -9.01
CA TYR A 95 21.83 -2.29 -8.52
C TYR A 95 22.08 -1.18 -9.56
N ASP A 96 21.06 -0.90 -10.39
CA ASP A 96 21.14 0.13 -11.43
C ASP A 96 21.16 1.52 -10.78
N LEU A 97 22.06 2.38 -11.25
CA LEU A 97 22.06 3.80 -10.87
C LEU A 97 20.75 4.47 -11.29
N LEU A 98 20.09 5.12 -10.33
CA LEU A 98 18.78 5.73 -10.49
C LEU A 98 18.86 7.21 -10.92
N ILE A 99 19.97 7.89 -10.63
CA ILE A 99 20.21 9.27 -11.05
C ILE A 99 20.74 9.28 -12.50
N GLN A 100 20.26 10.22 -13.31
CA GLN A 100 20.73 10.36 -14.69
C GLN A 100 22.19 10.84 -14.72
N LYS A 101 23.04 10.08 -15.41
CA LYS A 101 24.51 10.27 -15.40
C LYS A 101 24.95 11.66 -15.89
N LEU A 102 24.32 12.21 -16.94
CA LEU A 102 24.72 13.50 -17.50
C LEU A 102 24.39 14.71 -16.59
N PRO A 103 23.17 14.83 -16.02
CA PRO A 103 22.90 15.82 -14.97
C PRO A 103 23.84 15.72 -13.77
N PHE A 104 24.09 14.51 -13.26
CA PHE A 104 25.02 14.31 -12.14
C PHE A 104 26.45 14.75 -12.49
N ALA A 105 26.94 14.37 -13.68
CA ALA A 105 28.26 14.76 -14.17
C ALA A 105 28.42 16.29 -14.38
N ARG A 106 27.33 17.02 -14.63
CA ARG A 106 27.33 18.50 -14.68
C ARG A 106 27.41 19.09 -13.28
N LEU A 107 26.57 18.63 -12.36
CA LEU A 107 26.57 19.07 -10.96
C LEU A 107 27.94 18.86 -10.28
N VAL A 108 28.57 17.70 -10.49
CA VAL A 108 29.93 17.43 -9.94
C VAL A 108 30.96 18.45 -10.44
N ARG A 109 30.86 18.89 -11.70
CA ARG A 109 31.79 19.89 -12.28
C ARG A 109 31.49 21.30 -11.78
N GLU A 110 30.21 21.65 -11.64
CA GLU A 110 29.75 22.92 -11.08
C GLU A 110 30.26 23.09 -9.64
N VAL A 111 30.01 22.11 -8.77
CA VAL A 111 30.50 22.10 -7.38
C VAL A 111 32.03 22.12 -7.31
N ALA A 112 32.72 21.42 -8.22
CA ALA A 112 34.18 21.45 -8.24
C ALA A 112 34.75 22.83 -8.63
N LEU A 113 34.07 23.58 -9.51
CA LEU A 113 34.47 24.95 -9.87
C LEU A 113 34.17 25.97 -8.76
N GLU A 114 33.18 25.72 -7.91
CA GLU A 114 32.88 26.54 -6.73
C GLU A 114 33.89 26.32 -5.60
N LEU A 115 34.31 25.07 -5.37
CA LEU A 115 35.15 24.68 -4.23
C LEU A 115 36.66 24.74 -4.48
N LEU A 116 37.12 24.68 -5.73
CA LEU A 116 38.55 24.70 -6.06
C LEU A 116 39.05 26.10 -6.41
N PRO A 117 40.31 26.45 -6.10
CA PRO A 117 40.94 27.67 -6.61
C PRO A 117 40.85 27.73 -8.14
N ALA A 118 40.62 28.93 -8.68
CA ALA A 118 40.37 29.15 -10.11
C ALA A 118 41.44 28.52 -11.03
N GLU A 119 42.71 28.63 -10.64
CA GLU A 119 43.88 28.06 -11.33
C GLU A 119 43.77 26.53 -11.50
N VAL A 120 43.17 25.84 -10.53
CA VAL A 120 43.04 24.36 -10.51
C VAL A 120 41.70 23.93 -11.13
N GLY A 121 40.63 24.68 -10.85
CA GLY A 121 39.28 24.36 -11.34
C GLY A 121 39.17 24.40 -12.87
N ALA A 122 39.83 25.37 -13.51
CA ALA A 122 39.80 25.53 -14.97
C ALA A 122 40.49 24.38 -15.72
N GLU A 123 41.53 23.76 -15.15
CA GLU A 123 42.29 22.68 -15.78
C GLU A 123 41.79 21.27 -15.43
N LEU A 124 40.86 21.15 -14.46
CA LEU A 124 40.44 19.88 -13.89
C LEU A 124 39.76 18.95 -14.91
N ARG A 125 40.47 17.89 -15.30
CA ARG A 125 39.96 16.83 -16.18
C ARG A 125 39.42 15.66 -15.36
N TRP A 126 38.14 15.38 -15.53
CA TRP A 126 37.45 14.26 -14.88
C TRP A 126 37.56 12.97 -15.70
N GLN A 127 38.00 11.89 -15.03
CA GLN A 127 37.86 10.53 -15.57
C GLN A 127 36.39 10.07 -15.50
N SER A 128 35.97 9.23 -16.46
CA SER A 128 34.63 8.65 -16.50
C SER A 128 34.31 7.79 -15.26
N HIS A 129 35.25 6.94 -14.84
CA HIS A 129 35.12 6.10 -13.65
C HIS A 129 35.09 6.91 -12.35
N ALA A 130 35.78 8.04 -12.26
CA ALA A 130 35.74 8.90 -11.08
C ALA A 130 34.33 9.51 -10.86
N ILE A 131 33.67 9.96 -11.94
CA ILE A 131 32.28 10.44 -11.86
C ILE A 131 31.32 9.30 -11.49
N GLN A 132 31.56 8.08 -11.99
CA GLN A 132 30.76 6.90 -11.62
C GLN A 132 30.90 6.54 -10.14
N ALA A 133 32.13 6.50 -9.61
CA ALA A 133 32.39 6.23 -8.20
C ALA A 133 31.74 7.28 -7.27
N LEU A 134 31.80 8.56 -7.64
CA LEU A 134 31.08 9.62 -6.92
C LEU A 134 29.56 9.42 -6.96
N GLN A 135 29.00 8.95 -8.08
CA GLN A 135 27.58 8.69 -8.21
C GLN A 135 27.15 7.49 -7.37
N GLU A 136 27.91 6.39 -7.40
CA GLU A 136 27.67 5.19 -6.58
C GLU A 136 27.70 5.52 -5.09
N ALA A 137 28.71 6.28 -4.63
CA ALA A 137 28.80 6.72 -3.24
C ALA A 137 27.63 7.65 -2.83
N ALA A 138 27.24 8.59 -3.69
CA ALA A 138 26.14 9.52 -3.42
C ALA A 138 24.78 8.80 -3.38
N GLU A 139 24.49 7.90 -4.32
CA GLU A 139 23.24 7.12 -4.33
C GLU A 139 23.19 6.16 -3.14
N ALA A 140 24.28 5.47 -2.82
CA ALA A 140 24.37 4.62 -1.63
C ALA A 140 24.11 5.42 -0.34
N PHE A 141 24.72 6.59 -0.18
CA PHE A 141 24.47 7.46 0.98
C PHE A 141 23.00 7.86 1.10
N LEU A 142 22.37 8.27 -0.02
CA LEU A 142 20.97 8.68 -0.03
C LEU A 142 20.02 7.52 0.30
N VAL A 143 20.27 6.30 -0.21
CA VAL A 143 19.46 5.11 0.12
C VAL A 143 19.48 4.85 1.62
N HIS A 144 20.66 4.74 2.23
CA HIS A 144 20.77 4.52 3.68
C HIS A 144 20.14 5.66 4.50
N LEU A 145 20.26 6.91 4.05
CA LEU A 145 19.62 8.06 4.72
C LEU A 145 18.08 7.97 4.65
N PHE A 146 17.52 7.50 3.53
CA PHE A 146 16.08 7.29 3.39
C PHE A 146 15.57 6.10 4.21
N GLU A 147 16.38 5.06 4.44
CA GLU A 147 16.05 3.97 5.36
C GLU A 147 15.86 4.48 6.80
N ASP A 148 16.81 5.25 7.33
CA ASP A 148 16.70 5.86 8.67
C ASP A 148 15.55 6.88 8.76
N THR A 149 15.35 7.67 7.69
CA THR A 149 14.22 8.59 7.56
C THR A 149 12.88 7.84 7.63
N ASN A 150 12.78 6.68 6.99
CA ASN A 150 11.60 5.83 7.02
C ASN A 150 11.35 5.25 8.41
N LEU A 151 12.40 4.82 9.12
CA LEU A 151 12.29 4.42 10.54
C LEU A 151 11.77 5.56 11.42
N CYS A 152 12.23 6.80 11.22
CA CYS A 152 11.72 7.99 11.92
C CYS A 152 10.23 8.25 11.62
N ALA A 153 9.80 8.11 10.37
CA ALA A 153 8.39 8.25 9.99
C ALA A 153 7.50 7.17 10.60
N LEU A 154 7.96 5.91 10.61
CA LEU A 154 7.26 4.77 11.23
C LEU A 154 7.16 4.92 12.76
N HIS A 155 8.23 5.37 13.43
CA HIS A 155 8.22 5.69 14.86
C HIS A 155 7.15 6.75 15.19
N ALA A 156 6.98 7.74 14.32
CA ALA A 156 5.93 8.75 14.40
C ALA A 156 4.55 8.28 13.87
N LYS A 157 4.32 6.97 13.72
CA LYS A 157 3.06 6.34 13.26
C LYS A 157 2.58 6.81 11.88
N ARG A 158 3.49 7.18 10.98
CA ARG A 158 3.21 7.60 9.60
C ARG A 158 3.83 6.64 8.57
N VAL A 159 3.27 6.66 7.38
CA VAL A 159 3.81 5.96 6.19
C VAL A 159 4.46 6.93 5.19
N THR A 160 4.19 8.23 5.32
CA THR A 160 4.78 9.28 4.48
C THR A 160 5.94 9.95 5.22
N ILE A 161 7.13 9.87 4.62
CA ILE A 161 8.33 10.59 5.06
C ILE A 161 8.17 12.11 4.85
N MET A 162 8.78 12.89 5.73
CA MET A 162 8.74 14.36 5.74
C MET A 162 10.13 14.95 5.98
N GLN A 163 10.33 16.23 5.67
CA GLN A 163 11.62 16.93 5.88
C GLN A 163 12.14 16.82 7.32
N LYS A 164 11.24 16.89 8.31
CA LYS A 164 11.57 16.72 9.73
C LYS A 164 12.16 15.34 10.07
N ASP A 165 11.76 14.30 9.33
CA ASP A 165 12.26 12.93 9.54
C ASP A 165 13.71 12.82 9.02
N ILE A 166 14.03 13.48 7.89
CA ILE A 166 15.38 13.57 7.33
C ILE A 166 16.28 14.39 8.27
N GLN A 167 15.80 15.54 8.76
CA GLN A 167 16.53 16.38 9.71
C GLN A 167 16.83 15.63 11.02
N LEU A 168 15.87 14.86 11.54
CA LEU A 168 16.06 14.02 12.72
C LEU A 168 17.08 12.91 12.46
N ALA A 169 16.98 12.18 11.34
CA ALA A 169 17.92 11.13 10.97
C ALA A 169 19.35 11.68 10.85
N ARG A 170 19.55 12.79 10.14
CA ARG A 170 20.86 13.47 10.04
C ARG A 170 21.41 13.89 11.40
N ARG A 171 20.56 14.38 12.31
CA ARG A 171 20.95 14.80 13.67
C ARG A 171 21.35 13.62 14.55
N ILE A 172 20.65 12.48 14.45
CA ILE A 172 20.96 11.26 15.21
C ILE A 172 22.26 10.60 14.71
N ARG A 173 22.50 10.60 13.39
CA ARG A 173 23.78 10.13 12.81
C ARG A 173 25.00 10.98 13.22
N GLY A 174 24.77 12.16 13.79
CA GLY A 174 25.82 13.08 14.21
C GLY A 174 26.64 13.62 13.04
N VAL A 175 27.81 14.21 13.37
CA VAL A 175 28.71 14.85 12.41
C VAL A 175 29.11 13.85 11.30
N TRP A 176 29.68 12.71 11.69
CA TRP A 176 30.28 11.74 10.78
C TRP A 176 29.32 11.03 9.81
N GLY A 177 28.01 10.99 10.08
CA GLY A 177 27.03 10.29 9.23
C GLY A 177 25.93 11.15 8.62
N GLY A 178 25.86 12.44 8.97
CA GLY A 178 24.74 13.31 8.60
C GLY A 178 25.08 14.78 8.38
N LEU A 179 26.16 15.32 8.94
CA LEU A 179 26.66 16.66 8.62
C LEU A 179 28.05 16.55 8.02
N GLY A 180 28.09 16.46 6.69
CA GLY A 180 29.28 16.84 5.92
C GLY A 180 29.56 18.33 6.07
#